data_AF-A0A6J3E2N7-F1
#
_entry.id   AF-A0A6J3E2N7-F1
#
_cell.length_a   1.000
_cell.length_b   1.000
_cell.length_c   1.000
_cell.angle_alpha   90.00
_cell.angle_beta   90.00
_cell.angle_gamma   90.00
#
_symmetry.space_group_name_H-M   'P 1'
#
loop_
_entity.id
_entity.type
_entity.pdbx_description
1 polymer ?
#
loop_
_entity_poly.entity_id
_entity_poly.type
_entity_poly.pdbx_seq_one_letter_code
_entity_poly.pdbx_strand_id
1 'polypeptide(L)'
;MQATLLSILGLALLGALHAQDNIPMQANFQQDKLTGRWYSIGLASSSNWFKEKKHLMKMCTTVITVTADGNLEVNSTYPKGDQCEKKNSLYIKTEQPGRFSYTSPRWGSKHDIRVVETNYDEYALVATRISKSTGTSTMVLLYSRTKELSPERLERFTQFSKEQGLTDEEILILPQTDKCMAEAA
;
A
#
# COMPACT_ATOMS: atom_id res chain seq x y z
N MET A 1 -50.05 2.18 16.94
CA MET A 1 -49.13 2.07 15.79
C MET A 1 -48.25 3.31 15.74
N GLN A 2 -47.14 3.36 16.48
CA GLN A 2 -46.20 4.51 16.42
C GLN A 2 -44.80 4.17 16.98
N ALA A 3 -44.63 3.03 17.66
CA ALA A 3 -43.35 2.61 18.22
C ALA A 3 -42.42 1.88 17.23
N THR A 4 -42.90 1.46 16.06
CA THR A 4 -42.10 0.69 15.09
C THR A 4 -41.28 1.56 14.14
N LEU A 5 -41.68 2.80 13.86
CA LEU A 5 -40.97 3.68 12.92
C LEU A 5 -39.64 4.22 13.47
N LEU A 6 -39.56 4.44 14.79
CA LEU A 6 -38.35 4.96 15.44
C LEU A 6 -37.21 3.92 15.50
N SER A 7 -37.54 2.62 15.59
CA SER A 7 -36.53 1.56 15.58
C SER A 7 -35.88 1.37 14.21
N ILE A 8 -36.65 1.54 13.12
CA ILE A 8 -36.14 1.37 11.75
C ILE A 8 -35.21 2.54 11.37
N LEU A 9 -35.53 3.78 11.80
CA LEU A 9 -34.62 4.92 11.63
C LEU A 9 -33.33 4.75 12.44
N GLY A 10 -33.42 4.26 13.67
CA GLY A 10 -32.25 4.02 14.53
C GLY A 10 -31.28 2.98 13.95
N LEU A 11 -31.80 1.88 13.39
CA LEU A 11 -30.98 0.86 12.72
C LEU A 11 -30.37 1.34 11.40
N ALA A 12 -31.09 2.18 10.63
CA ALA A 12 -30.53 2.80 9.42
C ALA A 12 -29.40 3.81 9.74
N LEU A 13 -29.53 4.57 10.83
CA LEU A 13 -28.50 5.49 11.32
C LEU A 13 -27.28 4.77 11.92
N LEU A 14 -27.45 3.61 12.55
CA LEU A 14 -26.34 2.75 12.99
C LEU A 14 -25.62 2.05 11.81
N GLY A 15 -26.34 1.78 10.71
CA GLY A 15 -25.74 1.32 9.46
C GLY A 15 -24.88 2.39 8.78
N ALA A 16 -25.21 3.67 8.94
CA ALA A 16 -24.45 4.79 8.37
C ALA A 16 -23.19 5.17 9.19
N LEU A 17 -23.06 4.71 10.44
CA LEU A 17 -21.87 4.96 11.27
C LEU A 17 -20.71 3.99 11.00
N HIS A 18 -20.92 2.95 10.18
CA HIS A 18 -19.85 2.09 9.70
C HIS A 18 -19.41 2.55 8.30
N ALA A 19 -18.93 3.79 8.17
CA ALA A 19 -17.94 4.11 7.14
C ALA A 19 -16.61 3.42 7.51
N GLN A 20 -16.67 2.09 7.67
CA GLN A 20 -15.59 1.24 8.13
C GLN A 20 -14.73 0.93 6.91
N ASP A 21 -13.90 1.90 6.54
CA ASP A 21 -12.67 1.75 5.77
C ASP A 21 -12.54 0.41 5.01
N ASN A 22 -13.25 0.32 3.86
CA ASN A 22 -13.48 -0.87 3.01
C ASN A 22 -12.21 -1.37 2.28
N ILE A 23 -11.08 -1.47 2.97
CA ILE A 23 -9.88 -2.11 2.43
C ILE A 23 -9.91 -3.58 2.87
N PRO A 24 -10.11 -4.53 1.92
CA PRO A 24 -10.02 -5.95 2.24
C PRO A 24 -8.60 -6.36 2.60
N MET A 25 -8.47 -7.49 3.28
CA MET A 25 -7.17 -8.06 3.66
C MET A 25 -7.05 -9.49 3.14
N GLN A 26 -5.82 -9.88 2.80
CA GLN A 26 -5.49 -11.23 2.37
C GLN A 26 -5.94 -12.25 3.42
N ALA A 27 -6.83 -13.17 3.03
CA ALA A 27 -7.24 -14.26 3.89
C ALA A 27 -6.05 -15.18 4.19
N ASN A 28 -5.97 -15.67 5.43
CA ASN A 28 -4.92 -16.58 5.90
C ASN A 28 -3.50 -16.07 5.61
N PHE A 29 -3.27 -14.76 5.79
CA PHE A 29 -2.00 -14.12 5.46
C PHE A 29 -0.80 -14.76 6.19
N GLN A 30 0.20 -15.21 5.41
CA GLN A 30 1.45 -15.78 5.91
C GLN A 30 2.58 -14.77 5.77
N GLN A 31 2.95 -14.12 6.88
CA GLN A 31 3.93 -13.02 6.89
C GLN A 31 5.30 -13.43 6.34
N ASP A 32 5.80 -14.60 6.74
CA ASP A 32 7.15 -15.05 6.33
C ASP A 32 7.28 -15.24 4.82
N LYS A 33 6.18 -15.59 4.14
CA LYS A 33 6.16 -15.73 2.68
C LYS A 33 6.18 -14.38 1.94
N LEU A 34 5.87 -13.28 2.61
CA LEU A 34 6.00 -11.94 2.03
C LEU A 34 7.46 -11.45 2.03
N THR A 35 8.36 -12.12 2.75
CA THR A 35 9.77 -11.70 2.86
C THR A 35 10.53 -11.83 1.54
N GLY A 36 11.71 -11.22 1.50
CA GLY A 36 12.60 -11.22 0.35
C GLY A 36 12.43 -9.98 -0.52
N ARG A 37 12.94 -10.07 -1.75
CA ARG A 37 12.94 -8.95 -2.70
C ARG A 37 11.62 -8.85 -3.46
N TRP A 38 11.22 -7.60 -3.70
CA TRP A 38 10.13 -7.17 -4.54
C TRP A 38 10.58 -6.01 -5.44
N TYR A 39 9.92 -5.85 -6.58
CA TYR A 39 9.97 -4.67 -7.44
C TYR A 39 8.66 -3.91 -7.30
N SER A 40 8.71 -2.59 -7.12
CA SER A 40 7.51 -1.76 -7.18
C SER A 40 7.15 -1.51 -8.64
N ILE A 41 6.02 -2.06 -9.09
CA ILE A 41 5.55 -2.01 -10.47
C ILE A 41 4.51 -0.91 -10.67
N GLY A 42 3.63 -0.70 -9.70
CA GLY A 42 2.56 0.29 -9.78
C GLY A 42 2.43 1.06 -8.47
N LEU A 43 2.19 2.36 -8.55
CA LEU A 43 1.90 3.21 -7.40
C LEU A 43 0.74 4.14 -7.75
N ALA A 44 -0.28 4.14 -6.90
CA ALA A 44 -1.38 5.08 -7.00
C ALA A 44 -1.54 5.83 -5.68
N SER A 45 -1.80 7.14 -5.71
CA SER A 45 -2.03 7.90 -4.49
C SER A 45 -2.76 9.24 -4.71
N SER A 46 -3.64 9.58 -3.77
CA SER A 46 -4.32 10.88 -3.74
C SER A 46 -3.52 12.00 -3.07
N SER A 47 -2.32 11.71 -2.55
CA SER A 47 -1.51 12.71 -1.85
C SER A 47 -0.94 13.77 -2.79
N ASN A 48 -0.88 15.03 -2.35
CA ASN A 48 -0.27 16.12 -3.13
C ASN A 48 1.20 15.84 -3.48
N TRP A 49 1.95 15.21 -2.57
CA TRP A 49 3.33 14.79 -2.84
C TRP A 49 3.42 13.84 -4.03
N PHE A 50 2.49 12.88 -4.14
CA PHE A 50 2.45 11.99 -5.31
C PHE A 50 2.16 12.79 -6.58
N LYS A 51 1.14 13.66 -6.57
CA LYS A 51 0.78 14.50 -7.73
C LYS A 51 1.97 15.34 -8.21
N GLU A 52 2.68 15.98 -7.29
CA GLU A 52 3.86 16.81 -7.60
C GLU A 52 5.07 15.99 -8.09
N LYS A 53 5.30 14.80 -7.52
CA LYS A 53 6.53 14.01 -7.76
C LYS A 53 6.35 12.86 -8.74
N LYS A 54 5.12 12.56 -9.19
CA LYS A 54 4.77 11.45 -10.09
C LYS A 54 5.73 11.32 -11.26
N HIS A 55 6.02 12.43 -11.93
CA HIS A 55 6.89 12.50 -13.12
C HIS A 55 8.36 12.12 -12.87
N LEU A 56 8.81 12.08 -11.61
CA LEU A 56 10.17 11.68 -11.22
C LEU A 56 10.25 10.22 -10.77
N MET A 57 9.11 9.56 -10.56
CA MET A 57 9.06 8.22 -10.00
C MET A 57 9.41 7.20 -11.07
N LYS A 58 10.17 6.19 -10.65
CA LYS A 58 10.55 5.01 -11.44
C LYS A 58 10.41 3.78 -10.57
N MET A 59 10.45 2.60 -11.20
CA MET A 59 10.51 1.34 -10.48
C MET A 59 11.64 1.38 -9.43
N CYS A 60 11.39 0.77 -8.28
CA CYS A 60 12.35 0.62 -7.20
C CYS A 60 12.36 -0.82 -6.69
N THR A 61 13.46 -1.23 -6.06
CA THR A 61 13.54 -2.51 -5.37
C THR A 61 13.18 -2.33 -3.91
N THR A 62 12.53 -3.32 -3.32
CA THR A 62 12.17 -3.35 -1.91
C THR A 62 12.55 -4.70 -1.34
N VAL A 63 13.29 -4.72 -0.24
CA VAL A 63 13.58 -5.94 0.52
C VAL A 63 12.79 -5.89 1.82
N ILE A 64 12.01 -6.94 2.07
CA ILE A 64 11.18 -7.10 3.26
C ILE A 64 11.79 -8.21 4.12
N THR A 65 12.06 -7.91 5.38
CA THR A 65 12.54 -8.88 6.38
C THR A 65 11.65 -8.84 7.63
N VAL A 66 11.61 -9.94 8.37
CA VAL A 66 10.89 -10.04 9.64
C VAL A 66 11.87 -9.80 10.79
N THR A 67 11.49 -8.96 11.75
CA THR A 67 12.27 -8.74 12.97
C THR A 67 11.98 -9.81 14.03
N ALA A 68 12.80 -9.90 15.07
CA ALA A 68 12.57 -10.82 16.19
C ALA A 68 11.19 -10.62 16.86
N ASP A 69 10.70 -9.38 16.90
CA ASP A 69 9.39 -9.04 17.46
C ASP A 69 8.23 -9.31 16.48
N GLY A 70 8.52 -9.80 15.28
CA GLY A 70 7.54 -10.07 14.22
C GLY A 70 7.08 -8.83 13.45
N ASN A 71 7.81 -7.71 13.53
CA ASN A 71 7.58 -6.54 12.69
C ASN A 71 8.19 -6.76 11.29
N LEU A 72 7.88 -5.89 10.33
CA LEU A 72 8.52 -5.90 9.02
C LEU A 72 9.49 -4.74 8.87
N GLU A 73 10.74 -5.04 8.57
CA GLU A 73 11.69 -4.05 8.11
C GLU A 73 11.65 -3.99 6.58
N VAL A 74 11.31 -2.81 6.06
CA VAL A 74 11.08 -2.57 4.63
C VAL A 74 12.12 -1.59 4.11
N ASN A 75 13.04 -2.13 3.30
CA ASN A 75 14.17 -1.39 2.75
C ASN A 75 13.97 -1.18 1.25
N SER A 76 13.56 0.02 0.85
CA SER A 76 13.36 0.38 -0.56
C SER A 76 14.57 1.13 -1.13
N THR A 77 15.05 0.75 -2.31
CA THR A 77 16.11 1.43 -3.05
C THR A 77 15.55 1.97 -4.37
N TYR A 78 15.63 3.28 -4.58
CA TYR A 78 15.07 3.94 -5.77
C TYR A 78 16.10 4.87 -6.43
N PRO A 79 16.03 5.03 -7.76
CA PRO A 79 16.88 6.00 -8.46
C PRO A 79 16.40 7.43 -8.21
N LYS A 80 17.35 8.34 -7.99
CA LYS A 80 17.12 9.77 -7.92
C LYS A 80 18.24 10.50 -8.67
N GLY A 81 17.91 10.96 -9.87
CA GLY A 81 18.93 11.43 -10.82
C GLY A 81 19.87 10.29 -11.20
N ASP A 82 21.15 10.45 -10.86
CA ASP A 82 22.21 9.46 -11.11
C ASP A 82 22.61 8.65 -9.87
N GLN A 83 21.95 8.91 -8.73
CA GLN A 83 22.24 8.22 -7.47
C GLN A 83 21.13 7.22 -7.12
N CYS A 84 21.49 6.25 -6.27
CA CYS A 84 20.55 5.33 -5.64
C CYS A 84 20.32 5.76 -4.20
N GLU A 85 19.08 6.11 -3.85
CA GLU A 85 18.70 6.42 -2.48
C GLU A 85 18.02 5.21 -1.83
N LYS A 86 18.29 5.01 -0.53
CA LYS A 86 17.66 3.99 0.28
C LYS A 86 16.69 4.64 1.27
N LYS A 87 15.53 4.01 1.46
CA LYS A 87 14.55 4.35 2.49
C LYS A 87 14.24 3.09 3.29
N ASN A 88 14.60 3.13 4.57
CA ASN A 88 14.20 2.12 5.55
C ASN A 88 12.87 2.56 6.20
N SER A 89 11.96 1.62 6.42
CA SER A 89 10.75 1.81 7.20
C SER A 89 10.46 0.56 8.02
N LEU A 90 10.26 0.75 9.33
CA LEU A 90 9.83 -0.32 10.24
C LEU A 90 8.30 -0.31 10.34
N TYR A 91 7.67 -1.35 9.82
CA TYR A 91 6.22 -1.56 9.87
C TYR A 91 5.89 -2.43 11.09
N ILE A 92 5.16 -1.84 12.02
CA ILE A 92 4.80 -2.47 13.29
C ILE A 92 3.58 -3.36 13.07
N LYS A 93 3.68 -4.64 13.46
CA LYS A 93 2.58 -5.59 13.35
C LYS A 93 1.38 -5.15 14.20
N THR A 94 0.19 -5.53 13.77
CA THR A 94 -1.04 -5.37 14.56
C THR A 94 -1.59 -6.75 14.96
N GLU A 95 -2.67 -6.77 15.72
CA GLU A 95 -3.39 -8.02 16.04
C GLU A 95 -4.02 -8.67 14.81
N GLN A 96 -4.20 -7.91 13.72
CA GLN A 96 -4.79 -8.38 12.48
C GLN A 96 -3.67 -8.82 11.50
N PRO A 97 -3.61 -10.10 11.11
CA PRO A 97 -2.64 -10.57 10.12
C PRO A 97 -2.76 -9.82 8.81
N GLY A 98 -1.62 -9.40 8.25
CA GLY A 98 -1.56 -8.63 7.00
C GLY A 98 -1.80 -7.13 7.18
N ARG A 99 -2.05 -6.66 8.42
CA ARG A 99 -2.17 -5.24 8.76
C ARG A 99 -1.01 -4.77 9.63
N PHE A 100 -0.43 -3.66 9.22
CA PHE A 100 0.72 -3.03 9.85
C PHE A 100 0.49 -1.54 10.06
N SER A 101 1.24 -0.96 10.99
CA SER A 101 1.26 0.48 11.21
C SER A 101 2.66 1.05 11.02
N TYR A 102 2.74 2.28 10.52
CA TYR A 102 3.99 3.02 10.42
C TYR A 102 3.76 4.49 10.73
N THR A 103 4.64 5.09 11.52
CA THR A 103 4.63 6.54 11.74
C THR A 103 5.87 7.13 11.08
N SER A 104 5.69 8.05 10.15
CA SER A 104 6.80 8.72 9.49
C SER A 104 7.42 9.74 10.44
N PRO A 105 8.69 9.58 10.86
CA PRO A 105 9.33 10.55 11.75
C PRO A 105 9.49 11.93 11.10
N ARG A 106 9.73 11.94 9.78
CA ARG A 106 9.92 13.16 8.99
C ARG A 106 8.65 13.98 8.82
N TRP A 107 7.50 13.32 8.66
CA TRP A 107 6.25 13.98 8.28
C TRP A 107 5.16 13.91 9.35
N GLY A 108 5.39 13.21 10.46
CA GLY A 108 4.41 12.97 11.51
C GLY A 108 3.17 12.19 11.06
N SER A 109 3.14 11.67 9.83
CA SER A 109 2.00 10.94 9.30
C SER A 109 1.93 9.53 9.87
N LYS A 110 0.71 9.08 10.17
CA LYS A 110 0.43 7.68 10.53
C LYS A 110 -0.10 6.93 9.31
N HIS A 111 0.38 5.73 9.12
CA HIS A 111 0.10 4.87 7.97
C HIS A 111 -0.54 3.60 8.50
N ASP A 112 -1.75 3.30 8.05
CA ASP A 112 -2.43 2.02 8.22
C ASP A 112 -2.25 1.23 6.94
N ILE A 113 -1.40 0.20 6.99
CA ILE A 113 -0.92 -0.55 5.82
C ILE A 113 -1.59 -1.92 5.84
N ARG A 114 -2.21 -2.31 4.73
CA ARG A 114 -2.92 -3.58 4.60
C ARG A 114 -2.46 -4.31 3.34
N VAL A 115 -2.04 -5.56 3.51
CA VAL A 115 -1.82 -6.48 2.39
C VAL A 115 -3.19 -6.96 1.94
N VAL A 116 -3.61 -6.49 0.78
CA VAL A 116 -4.95 -6.73 0.23
C VAL A 116 -5.02 -8.10 -0.41
N GLU A 117 -4.02 -8.42 -1.23
CA GLU A 117 -4.02 -9.59 -2.09
C GLU A 117 -2.57 -9.97 -2.40
N THR A 118 -2.21 -11.24 -2.24
CA THR A 118 -0.90 -11.74 -2.65
C THR A 118 -0.93 -13.26 -2.81
N ASN A 119 -0.22 -13.74 -3.83
CA ASN A 119 0.12 -15.16 -3.96
C ASN A 119 1.56 -15.45 -3.54
N TYR A 120 2.25 -14.48 -2.93
CA TYR A 120 3.63 -14.53 -2.40
C TYR A 120 4.74 -14.68 -3.45
N ASP A 121 4.48 -15.43 -4.51
CA ASP A 121 5.49 -15.86 -5.49
C ASP A 121 5.51 -14.98 -6.74
N GLU A 122 4.47 -14.19 -6.99
CA GLU A 122 4.33 -13.38 -8.20
C GLU A 122 4.13 -11.89 -7.87
N TYR A 123 3.12 -11.56 -7.05
CA TYR A 123 2.74 -10.18 -6.76
C TYR A 123 2.20 -9.98 -5.34
N ALA A 124 2.20 -8.73 -4.89
CA ALA A 124 1.46 -8.29 -3.71
C ALA A 124 0.82 -6.92 -3.96
N LEU A 125 -0.46 -6.79 -3.65
CA LEU A 125 -1.21 -5.55 -3.69
C LEU A 125 -1.37 -5.03 -2.26
N VAL A 126 -0.87 -3.83 -2.01
CA VAL A 126 -0.84 -3.23 -0.67
C VAL A 126 -1.57 -1.89 -0.70
N ALA A 127 -2.51 -1.70 0.21
CA ALA A 127 -3.23 -0.46 0.37
C ALA A 127 -2.83 0.21 1.69
N THR A 128 -2.68 1.53 1.66
CA THR A 128 -2.30 2.32 2.82
C THR A 128 -3.22 3.52 2.98
N ARG A 129 -3.85 3.65 4.15
CA ARG A 129 -4.45 4.92 4.58
C ARG A 129 -3.42 5.73 5.32
N ILE A 130 -3.17 6.95 4.86
CA ILE A 130 -2.19 7.86 5.43
C ILE A 130 -2.96 9.01 6.07
N SER A 131 -2.75 9.25 7.37
CA SER A 131 -3.36 10.34 8.12
C SER A 131 -2.31 11.32 8.64
N LYS A 132 -2.62 12.61 8.53
CA LYS A 132 -1.87 13.76 9.04
C LYS A 132 -2.85 14.75 9.65
N SER A 133 -2.34 15.76 10.37
CA SER A 133 -3.16 16.87 10.86
C SER A 133 -3.87 17.62 9.72
N THR A 134 -3.29 17.64 8.52
CA THR A 134 -3.84 18.32 7.34
C THR A 134 -4.85 17.49 6.54
N GLY A 135 -5.16 16.27 6.98
CA GLY A 135 -6.12 15.38 6.31
C GLY A 135 -5.60 13.97 6.05
N THR A 136 -6.36 13.22 5.27
CA THR A 136 -6.06 11.84 4.91
C THR A 136 -5.76 11.69 3.43
N SER A 137 -5.00 10.66 3.08
CA SER A 137 -4.75 10.27 1.70
C SER A 137 -4.66 8.76 1.58
N THR A 138 -4.91 8.27 0.38
CA THR A 138 -4.86 6.85 0.04
C THR A 138 -3.61 6.59 -0.79
N MET A 139 -3.02 5.43 -0.61
CA MET A 139 -1.96 4.91 -1.46
C MET A 139 -2.22 3.43 -1.76
N VAL A 140 -1.99 3.00 -2.99
CA VAL A 140 -1.99 1.59 -3.39
C VAL A 140 -0.66 1.32 -4.08
N LEU A 141 0.01 0.24 -3.68
CA LEU A 141 1.29 -0.18 -4.21
C LEU A 141 1.17 -1.62 -4.73
N LEU A 142 1.62 -1.83 -5.96
CA LEU A 142 1.73 -3.14 -6.59
C LEU A 142 3.19 -3.55 -6.60
N TYR A 143 3.50 -4.61 -5.87
CA TYR A 143 4.78 -5.29 -5.89
C TYR A 143 4.75 -6.50 -6.84
N SER A 144 5.89 -6.81 -7.47
CA SER A 144 6.13 -8.05 -8.22
C SER A 144 7.46 -8.69 -7.82
N ARG A 145 7.57 -10.02 -7.90
CA ARG A 145 8.85 -10.72 -7.74
C ARG A 145 9.80 -10.51 -8.91
N THR A 146 9.29 -10.09 -10.07
CA THR A 146 10.11 -9.76 -11.24
C THR A 146 9.88 -8.31 -11.69
N LYS A 147 10.66 -7.83 -12.66
CA LYS A 147 10.50 -6.47 -13.22
C LYS A 147 9.26 -6.32 -14.09
N GLU A 148 8.67 -7.43 -14.51
CA GLU A 148 7.50 -7.49 -15.38
C GLU A 148 6.37 -8.23 -14.69
N LEU A 149 5.14 -7.87 -15.03
CA LEU A 149 3.95 -8.49 -14.49
C LEU A 149 2.89 -8.56 -15.59
N SER A 150 2.05 -9.59 -15.55
CA SER A 150 1.06 -9.80 -16.59
C SER A 150 0.07 -8.63 -16.68
N PRO A 151 -0.48 -8.34 -17.88
CA PRO A 151 -1.49 -7.30 -18.04
C PRO A 151 -2.69 -7.45 -17.11
N GLU A 152 -3.12 -8.69 -16.84
CA GLU A 152 -4.21 -9.00 -15.91
C GLU A 152 -3.94 -8.46 -14.50
N ARG A 153 -2.70 -8.60 -13.99
CA ARG A 153 -2.33 -8.08 -12.67
C ARG A 153 -2.23 -6.56 -12.64
N LEU A 154 -1.78 -5.94 -13.74
CA LEU A 154 -1.75 -4.47 -13.88
C LEU A 154 -3.17 -3.90 -13.92
N GLU A 155 -4.09 -4.58 -14.63
CA GLU A 155 -5.50 -4.24 -14.67
C GLU A 155 -6.14 -4.41 -13.30
N ARG A 156 -5.86 -5.50 -12.59
CA ARG A 156 -6.33 -5.72 -11.21
C ARG A 156 -5.88 -4.60 -10.26
N PHE A 157 -4.63 -4.17 -10.34
CA PHE A 157 -4.12 -3.02 -9.58
C PHE A 157 -4.84 -1.71 -9.92
N THR A 158 -5.07 -1.46 -11.21
CA THR A 158 -5.78 -0.25 -11.69
C THR A 158 -7.22 -0.24 -11.20
N GLN A 159 -7.93 -1.36 -11.35
CA GLN A 159 -9.31 -1.53 -10.92
C GLN A 159 -9.44 -1.36 -9.40
N PHE A 160 -8.57 -2.01 -8.62
CA PHE A 160 -8.57 -1.85 -7.18
C PHE A 160 -8.26 -0.41 -6.75
N SER A 161 -7.33 0.28 -7.43
CA SER A 161 -7.03 1.69 -7.14
C SER A 161 -8.27 2.58 -7.33
N LYS A 162 -9.06 2.34 -8.38
CA LYS A 162 -10.35 3.03 -8.61
C LYS A 162 -11.40 2.70 -7.55
N GLU A 163 -11.48 1.45 -7.11
CA GLU A 163 -12.35 1.04 -5.99
C GLU A 163 -11.99 1.77 -4.69
N GLN A 164 -10.72 2.16 -4.52
CA GLN A 164 -10.24 2.99 -3.41
C GLN A 164 -10.42 4.50 -3.63
N GLY A 165 -11.13 4.90 -4.69
CA GLY A 165 -11.45 6.29 -5.01
C GLY A 165 -10.34 7.07 -5.70
N LEU A 166 -9.32 6.38 -6.25
CA LEU A 166 -8.23 7.03 -6.99
C LEU A 166 -8.62 7.20 -8.46
N THR A 167 -8.30 8.37 -9.01
CA THR A 167 -8.51 8.69 -10.43
C THR A 167 -7.40 8.11 -11.31
N ASP A 168 -7.61 8.07 -12.63
CA ASP A 168 -6.58 7.63 -13.58
C ASP A 168 -5.29 8.47 -13.50
N GLU A 169 -5.42 9.77 -13.23
CA GLU A 169 -4.28 10.68 -13.02
C GLU A 169 -3.51 10.38 -11.73
N GLU A 170 -4.15 9.73 -10.77
CA GLU A 170 -3.56 9.33 -9.50
C GLU A 170 -2.95 7.91 -9.55
N ILE A 171 -2.98 7.25 -10.70
CA ILE A 171 -2.40 5.92 -10.93
C ILE A 171 -1.15 6.04 -11.82
N LEU A 172 -0.08 5.34 -11.45
CA LEU A 172 1.16 5.26 -12.22
C LEU A 172 1.62 3.80 -12.30
N ILE A 173 1.72 3.27 -13.52
CA ILE A 173 2.62 2.14 -13.78
C ILE A 173 4.04 2.71 -13.84
N LEU A 174 4.90 2.26 -12.94
CA LEU A 174 6.21 2.85 -12.72
C LEU A 174 7.12 2.58 -13.93
N PRO A 175 7.71 3.62 -14.54
CA PRO A 175 8.65 3.43 -15.64
C PRO A 175 9.80 2.50 -15.23
N GLN A 176 10.11 1.54 -16.10
CA GLN A 176 11.21 0.62 -15.87
C GLN A 176 12.57 1.33 -15.92
N THR A 177 13.55 0.75 -15.23
CA THR A 177 14.92 1.25 -15.15
C THR A 177 15.83 0.15 -14.64
N ASP A 178 17.06 0.10 -15.13
CA ASP A 178 18.09 -0.80 -14.60
C ASP A 178 18.94 -0.15 -13.50
N LYS A 179 18.88 1.18 -13.36
CA LYS A 179 19.51 1.90 -12.25
C LYS A 179 18.97 1.37 -10.91
N CYS A 180 19.87 1.08 -9.97
CA CYS A 180 19.55 0.68 -8.60
C CYS A 180 18.81 -0.67 -8.46
N MET A 181 18.94 -1.54 -9.48
CA MET A 181 18.30 -2.86 -9.51
C MET A 181 19.25 -4.01 -9.13
N ALA A 182 20.51 -3.70 -8.83
CA ALA A 182 21.49 -4.69 -8.42
C ALA A 182 21.09 -5.33 -7.09
N GLU A 183 21.42 -6.60 -6.94
CA GLU A 183 21.27 -7.31 -5.68
C GLU A 183 22.11 -6.60 -4.61
N ALA A 184 21.59 -6.47 -3.39
CA ALA A 184 22.49 -6.28 -2.26
C ALA A 184 23.32 -7.57 -2.17
N ALA A 185 24.59 -7.47 -2.56
CA ALA A 185 25.57 -8.54 -2.40
C ALA A 185 25.75 -8.91 -0.92
#